data_AF-A0AAN4WM01-F1
#
_entry.id   AF-A0AAN4WM01-F1
#
_cell.length_a   1.000
_cell.length_b   1.000
_cell.length_c   1.000
_cell.angle_alpha   90.00
_cell.angle_beta   90.00
_cell.angle_gamma   90.00
#
_symmetry.space_group_name_H-M   'P 1'
#
loop_
_entity.id
_entity.type
_entity.pdbx_description
1 polymer ?
#
loop_
_entity_poly.entity_id
_entity_poly.type
_entity_poly.pdbx_seq_one_letter_code
_entity_poly.pdbx_strand_id
1 'polypeptide(L)'
;MTNEQKKSRKCIITRDIAGKLNLDETYVFMWLLYKSNCNTGESHVLRKTLCDVTGLKNEDTISKYTNKFKELELLDKYSIKGYNEEAGRISTSMTYTINIPTMNWVRFDASLLTEEIPNKLKAFLVLLKCLCLNNTNVTSYSKNKIAQLLNMDRGTVSKYMEMAIKEGKVIEIDKVFFITDTNIIVDLPHVKDSFTFLDGIAREKYKIIHDYCVERNVVPPPYDYKLMAILCTYRYNRPEPDLEAAISNGTEVNYYSLKYNLSKLCSNLPEQVHSLQYFLTSLINTKRYKEMASSPKEEKVEKIELYI
;
A
#
# COMPACT_ATOMS: atom_id res chain seq x y z
N MET A 1 -6.47 12.55 32.96
CA MET A 1 -5.13 12.28 32.42
C MET A 1 -5.31 11.69 31.04
N THR A 2 -4.79 12.39 30.05
CA THR A 2 -5.09 12.28 28.61
C THR A 2 -4.63 10.95 28.02
N ASN A 3 -5.54 10.31 27.27
CA ASN A 3 -5.28 9.20 26.35
C ASN A 3 -4.19 9.61 25.35
N GLU A 4 -2.94 9.23 25.62
CA GLU A 4 -1.96 9.06 24.54
C GLU A 4 -2.44 7.89 23.69
N GLN A 5 -3.00 8.19 22.53
CA GLN A 5 -3.17 7.21 21.45
C GLN A 5 -1.79 6.65 21.15
N LYS A 6 -1.48 5.48 21.72
CA LYS A 6 -0.26 4.73 21.48
C LYS A 6 -0.22 4.42 19.99
N LYS A 7 0.52 5.24 19.23
CA LYS A 7 0.66 5.12 17.78
C LYS A 7 1.17 3.71 17.49
N SER A 8 0.33 2.89 16.86
CA SER A 8 0.67 1.50 16.64
C SER A 8 1.89 1.37 15.71
N ARG A 9 2.67 0.31 15.94
CA ARG A 9 3.94 0.05 15.26
C ARG A 9 3.67 -0.45 13.85
N LYS A 10 4.30 0.15 12.86
CA LYS A 10 4.24 -0.33 11.46
C LYS A 10 5.42 -1.25 11.16
N CYS A 11 5.14 -2.37 10.51
CA CYS A 11 6.14 -3.33 10.04
C CYS A 11 6.26 -3.25 8.52
N ILE A 12 7.50 -3.25 8.02
CA ILE A 12 7.81 -3.27 6.59
C ILE A 12 8.19 -4.70 6.21
N ILE A 13 7.65 -5.20 5.10
CA ILE A 13 7.90 -6.55 4.60
C ILE A 13 8.11 -6.53 3.09
N THR A 14 9.12 -7.24 2.59
CA THR A 14 9.36 -7.35 1.14
C THR A 14 8.21 -8.10 0.47
N ARG A 15 7.83 -7.68 -0.74
CA ARG A 15 6.87 -8.39 -1.59
C ARG A 15 7.40 -9.73 -2.08
N ASP A 16 8.72 -9.92 -2.06
CA ASP A 16 9.38 -11.12 -2.57
C ASP A 16 9.08 -12.39 -1.74
N ILE A 17 8.41 -12.26 -0.59
CA ILE A 17 7.91 -13.40 0.18
C ILE A 17 6.75 -14.12 -0.54
N ALA A 18 6.04 -13.44 -1.44
CA ALA A 18 4.91 -14.01 -2.16
C ALA A 18 5.38 -15.19 -3.02
N GLY A 19 4.75 -16.35 -2.84
CA GLY A 19 5.14 -17.59 -3.53
C GLY A 19 6.33 -18.33 -2.92
N LYS A 20 7.05 -17.71 -1.97
CA LYS A 20 8.22 -18.32 -1.30
C LYS A 20 7.90 -18.82 0.11
N LEU A 21 7.04 -18.09 0.84
CA LEU A 21 6.61 -18.45 2.19
C LEU A 21 5.16 -18.97 2.21
N ASN A 22 4.92 -20.03 2.99
CA ASN A 22 3.56 -20.48 3.29
C ASN A 22 2.94 -19.64 4.43
N LEU A 23 1.66 -19.86 4.74
CA LEU A 23 0.93 -19.06 5.74
C LEU A 23 1.52 -19.12 7.15
N ASP A 24 1.99 -20.28 7.61
CA ASP A 24 2.60 -20.43 8.94
C ASP A 24 3.97 -19.74 8.98
N GLU A 25 4.77 -19.93 7.93
CA GLU A 25 6.07 -19.26 7.76
C GLU A 25 5.92 -17.74 7.72
N THR A 26 4.98 -17.21 6.93
CA THR A 26 4.69 -15.78 6.86
C THR A 26 4.27 -15.24 8.22
N TYR A 27 3.41 -15.95 8.96
CA TYR A 27 2.98 -15.49 10.28
C TYR A 27 4.13 -15.41 11.28
N VAL A 28 5.03 -16.40 11.28
CA VAL A 28 6.26 -16.37 12.11
C VAL A 28 7.15 -15.19 11.70
N PHE A 29 7.31 -14.94 10.40
CA PHE A 29 8.11 -13.82 9.91
C PHE A 29 7.50 -12.46 10.30
N MET A 30 6.18 -12.31 10.28
CA MET A 30 5.50 -11.10 10.76
C MET A 30 5.79 -10.83 12.25
N TRP A 31 5.79 -11.86 13.09
CA TRP A 31 6.15 -11.73 14.51
C TRP A 31 7.63 -11.36 14.71
N LEU A 32 8.53 -11.92 13.91
CA LEU A 32 9.94 -11.53 13.91
C LEU A 32 10.08 -10.03 13.60
N LEU A 33 9.45 -9.54 12.52
CA LEU A 33 9.45 -8.12 12.14
C LEU A 33 8.92 -7.20 13.26
N TYR A 34 7.90 -7.65 13.98
CA TYR A 34 7.35 -6.92 15.10
C TYR A 34 8.31 -6.85 16.29
N LYS A 35 9.02 -7.95 16.57
CA LYS A 35 9.97 -8.07 17.68
C LYS A 35 11.36 -7.49 17.39
N SER A 36 11.69 -7.21 16.14
CA SER A 36 12.94 -6.57 15.74
C SER A 36 13.01 -5.08 16.05
N ASN A 37 14.21 -4.51 16.14
CA ASN A 37 14.40 -3.08 16.06
C ASN A 37 14.09 -2.59 14.63
N CYS A 38 13.32 -1.51 14.48
CA CYS A 38 12.89 -1.02 13.16
C CYS A 38 14.01 -0.34 12.36
N ASN A 39 15.09 0.07 13.01
CA ASN A 39 16.22 0.76 12.38
C ASN A 39 17.35 -0.22 12.05
N THR A 40 17.64 -1.17 12.96
CA THR A 40 18.76 -2.10 12.80
C THR A 40 18.33 -3.49 12.31
N GLY A 41 17.04 -3.83 12.39
CA GLY A 41 16.53 -5.17 12.06
C GLY A 41 16.82 -6.23 13.12
N GLU A 42 17.60 -5.91 14.15
CA GLU A 42 18.07 -6.85 15.17
C GLU A 42 16.94 -7.32 16.09
N SER A 43 16.93 -8.61 16.42
CA SER A 43 15.97 -9.24 17.32
C SER A 43 16.63 -10.36 18.13
N HIS A 44 16.33 -10.39 19.42
CA HIS A 44 16.74 -11.46 20.35
C HIS A 44 15.54 -12.28 20.83
N VAL A 45 14.44 -12.30 20.05
CA VAL A 45 13.25 -13.06 20.42
C VAL A 45 13.58 -14.56 20.56
N LEU A 46 13.12 -15.16 21.66
CA LEU A 46 13.32 -16.59 21.90
C LEU A 46 12.42 -17.41 20.96
N ARG A 47 12.90 -18.58 20.53
CA ARG A 47 12.10 -19.54 19.74
C ARG A 47 10.84 -19.97 20.50
N LYS A 48 10.96 -20.17 21.82
CA LYS A 48 9.81 -20.41 22.70
C LYS A 48 8.75 -19.31 22.61
N THR A 49 9.16 -18.04 22.70
CA THR A 49 8.23 -16.91 22.55
C THR A 49 7.55 -16.91 21.19
N LEU A 50 8.26 -17.24 20.12
CA LEU A 50 7.67 -17.37 18.78
C LEU A 50 6.65 -18.52 18.72
N CYS A 51 6.94 -19.68 19.32
CA CYS A 51 5.98 -20.77 19.48
C CYS A 51 4.71 -20.31 20.19
N ASP A 52 4.85 -19.64 21.33
CA ASP A 52 3.73 -19.18 22.16
C ASP A 52 2.80 -18.24 21.39
N VAL A 53 3.35 -17.24 20.69
CA VAL A 53 2.54 -16.24 19.96
C VAL A 53 2.00 -16.76 18.62
N THR A 54 2.63 -17.78 18.03
CA THR A 54 2.17 -18.37 16.76
C THR A 54 1.21 -19.54 16.93
N GLY A 55 1.19 -20.15 18.13
CA GLY A 55 0.47 -21.38 18.40
C GLY A 55 1.17 -22.64 17.88
N LEU A 56 2.43 -22.51 17.43
CA LEU A 56 3.25 -23.64 17.00
C LEU A 56 3.83 -24.36 18.21
N LYS A 57 3.76 -25.69 18.22
CA LYS A 57 4.14 -26.49 19.39
C LYS A 57 5.63 -26.78 19.50
N ASN A 58 6.39 -26.64 18.42
CA ASN A 58 7.77 -27.13 18.33
C ASN A 58 8.76 -26.03 17.91
N GLU A 59 9.74 -25.77 18.76
CA GLU A 59 10.84 -24.83 18.48
C GLU A 59 11.70 -25.24 17.28
N ASP A 60 11.79 -26.53 16.95
CA ASP A 60 12.48 -27.01 15.75
C ASP A 60 11.79 -26.54 14.47
N THR A 61 10.46 -26.37 14.51
CA THR A 61 9.72 -25.78 13.39
C THR A 61 10.11 -24.32 13.18
N ILE A 62 10.24 -23.55 14.27
CA ILE A 62 10.76 -22.18 14.21
C ILE A 62 12.21 -22.16 13.70
N SER A 63 13.04 -23.12 14.13
CA SER A 63 14.42 -23.25 13.64
C SER A 63 14.47 -23.50 12.13
N LYS A 64 13.62 -24.42 11.63
CA LYS A 64 13.47 -24.72 10.20
C LYS A 64 13.02 -23.49 9.41
N TYR A 65 12.02 -22.77 9.88
CA TYR A 65 11.53 -21.56 9.21
C TYR A 65 12.59 -20.46 9.18
N THR A 66 13.30 -20.23 10.29
CA THR A 66 14.37 -19.22 10.32
C THR A 66 15.59 -19.61 9.48
N ASN A 67 15.88 -20.90 9.30
CA ASN A 67 16.87 -21.35 8.30
C ASN A 67 16.42 -20.98 6.89
N LYS A 68 15.17 -21.30 6.54
CA LYS A 68 14.60 -20.93 5.24
C LYS A 68 14.60 -19.42 5.01
N PHE A 69 14.28 -18.61 6.03
CA PHE A 69 14.35 -17.15 5.90
C PHE A 69 15.76 -16.65 5.62
N LYS A 70 16.78 -17.31 6.17
CA LYS A 70 18.18 -17.04 5.86
C LYS A 70 18.56 -17.43 4.44
N GLU A 71 18.15 -18.62 4.00
CA GLU A 71 18.36 -19.08 2.61
C GLU A 71 17.69 -18.16 1.57
N LEU A 72 16.57 -17.53 1.95
CA LEU A 72 15.86 -16.54 1.13
C LEU A 72 16.37 -15.11 1.30
N GLU A 73 17.46 -14.91 2.05
CA GLU A 73 18.05 -13.60 2.32
C GLU A 73 17.07 -12.59 2.95
N LEU A 74 16.07 -13.08 3.70
CA LEU A 74 15.11 -12.24 4.43
C LEU A 74 15.66 -11.79 5.79
N LEU A 75 16.60 -12.56 6.34
CA LEU A 75 17.30 -12.27 7.57
C LEU A 75 18.65 -12.97 7.60
N ASP A 76 19.55 -12.48 8.44
CA ASP A 76 20.67 -13.24 8.96
C ASP A 76 20.37 -13.77 10.36
N LYS A 77 21.04 -14.87 10.71
CA LYS A 77 21.03 -15.38 12.08
C LYS A 77 22.39 -15.93 12.49
N TYR A 78 22.74 -15.70 13.74
CA TYR A 78 23.98 -16.15 14.35
C TYR A 78 23.76 -16.49 15.82
N SER A 79 24.57 -17.45 16.28
CA SER A 79 24.54 -17.94 17.65
C SER A 79 25.52 -17.17 18.51
N ILE A 80 25.06 -16.65 19.64
CA ILE A 80 25.92 -16.06 20.66
C ILE A 80 25.97 -17.03 21.84
N LYS A 81 27.17 -17.45 22.23
CA LYS A 81 27.38 -18.22 23.46
C LYS A 81 27.58 -17.23 24.60
N GLY A 82 26.78 -17.36 25.65
CA GLY A 82 26.87 -16.54 26.84
C GLY A 82 26.63 -17.36 28.11
N TYR A 83 27.22 -16.93 29.21
CA TYR A 83 26.90 -17.53 30.51
C TYR A 83 25.53 -17.04 30.96
N ASN A 84 24.62 -17.97 31.24
CA ASN A 84 23.32 -17.66 31.80
C ASN A 84 23.41 -17.84 33.32
N GLU A 85 23.43 -16.73 34.07
CA GLU A 85 23.56 -16.73 35.52
C GLU A 85 22.37 -17.42 36.22
N GLU A 86 21.15 -17.20 35.75
CA GLU A 86 19.93 -17.81 36.31
C GLU A 86 19.92 -19.34 36.19
N ALA A 87 20.46 -19.87 35.09
CA ALA A 87 20.53 -21.31 34.83
C ALA A 87 21.89 -21.93 35.24
N GLY A 88 22.84 -21.12 35.74
CA GLY A 88 24.18 -21.55 36.14
C GLY A 88 25.00 -22.22 35.04
N ARG A 89 24.70 -21.96 33.75
CA ARG A 89 25.30 -22.70 32.61
C ARG A 89 25.55 -21.83 31.40
N ILE A 90 26.50 -22.26 30.55
CA ILE A 90 26.68 -21.69 29.22
C ILE A 90 25.42 -22.00 28.41
N SER A 91 24.78 -20.95 27.90
CA SER A 91 23.63 -21.03 27.01
C SER A 91 23.99 -20.43 25.66
N THR A 92 23.30 -20.87 24.61
CA THR A 92 23.43 -20.28 23.28
C THR A 92 22.14 -19.54 22.97
N SER A 93 22.21 -18.22 22.89
CA SER A 93 21.11 -17.38 22.41
C SER A 93 21.24 -17.20 20.90
N MET A 94 20.10 -17.00 20.25
CA MET A 94 20.04 -16.75 18.82
C MET A 94 19.68 -15.31 18.59
N THR A 95 20.48 -14.63 17.78
CA THR A 95 20.19 -13.28 17.31
C THR A 95 19.83 -13.35 15.84
N TYR A 96 18.78 -12.61 15.48
CA TYR A 96 18.30 -12.45 14.13
C TYR A 96 18.54 -11.00 13.71
N THR A 97 18.97 -10.79 12.47
CA THR A 97 19.07 -9.47 11.86
C THR A 97 18.22 -9.48 10.60
N ILE A 98 17.06 -8.82 10.65
CA ILE A 98 16.17 -8.74 9.49
C ILE A 98 16.80 -7.84 8.42
N ASN A 99 16.77 -8.30 7.17
CA ASN A 99 17.13 -7.48 6.02
C ASN A 99 15.98 -6.52 5.72
N ILE A 100 16.10 -5.27 6.19
CA ILE A 100 15.09 -4.23 5.98
C ILE A 100 15.07 -3.86 4.49
N PRO A 101 13.95 -4.08 3.77
CA PRO A 101 13.91 -3.82 2.35
C PRO A 101 13.90 -2.31 2.08
N THR A 102 14.72 -1.86 1.14
CA THR A 102 14.76 -0.46 0.67
C THR A 102 13.78 -0.21 -0.48
N MET A 103 13.40 -1.26 -1.21
CA MET A 103 12.45 -1.23 -2.33
C MET A 103 11.53 -2.45 -2.32
N ASN A 104 10.49 -2.42 -3.16
CA ASN A 104 9.57 -3.54 -3.37
C ASN A 104 8.95 -4.11 -2.06
N TRP A 105 8.48 -3.22 -1.19
CA TRP A 105 7.92 -3.60 0.11
C TRP A 105 6.45 -3.21 0.24
N VAL A 106 5.80 -3.75 1.27
CA VAL A 106 4.48 -3.35 1.77
C VAL A 106 4.52 -3.18 3.28
N ARG A 107 3.53 -2.51 3.85
CA ARG A 107 3.40 -2.33 5.29
C ARG A 107 2.13 -2.93 5.86
N PHE A 108 2.25 -3.42 7.08
CA PHE A 108 1.10 -3.72 7.94
C PHE A 108 1.31 -3.09 9.32
N ASP A 109 0.21 -2.81 9.99
CA ASP A 109 0.19 -2.35 11.36
C ASP A 109 0.26 -3.55 12.32
N ALA A 110 1.09 -3.47 13.36
CA ALA A 110 1.29 -4.53 14.33
C ALA A 110 -0.01 -4.93 15.06
N SER A 111 -1.02 -4.06 15.08
CA SER A 111 -2.36 -4.39 15.60
C SER A 111 -2.98 -5.59 14.90
N LEU A 112 -2.60 -5.85 13.64
CA LEU A 112 -3.02 -7.06 12.91
C LEU A 112 -2.64 -8.34 13.65
N LEU A 113 -1.50 -8.37 14.34
CA LEU A 113 -1.03 -9.55 15.06
C LEU A 113 -1.92 -9.91 16.24
N THR A 114 -2.52 -8.89 16.87
CA THR A 114 -3.37 -9.03 18.06
C THR A 114 -4.86 -9.13 17.75
N GLU A 115 -5.28 -8.98 16.50
CA GLU A 115 -6.69 -9.13 16.14
C GLU A 115 -7.24 -10.53 16.44
N GLU A 116 -8.52 -10.61 16.81
CA GLU A 116 -9.22 -11.86 17.10
C GLU A 116 -9.70 -12.58 15.83
N ILE A 117 -8.81 -12.72 14.85
CA ILE A 117 -9.02 -13.51 13.63
C ILE A 117 -7.96 -14.61 13.52
N PRO A 118 -8.19 -15.68 12.73
CA PRO A 118 -7.24 -16.77 12.61
C PRO A 118 -5.85 -16.32 12.16
N ASN A 119 -4.79 -16.86 12.78
CA ASN A 119 -3.39 -16.51 12.47
C ASN A 119 -3.04 -16.65 10.98
N LYS A 120 -3.54 -17.73 10.34
CA LYS A 120 -3.35 -17.96 8.90
C LYS A 120 -4.08 -16.94 8.04
N LEU A 121 -5.20 -16.38 8.50
CA LEU A 121 -5.90 -15.30 7.79
C LEU A 121 -5.08 -14.01 7.83
N LYS A 122 -4.48 -13.66 8.98
CA LYS A 122 -3.58 -12.50 9.10
C LYS A 122 -2.42 -12.60 8.12
N ALA A 123 -1.78 -13.76 8.04
CA ALA A 123 -0.70 -14.03 7.09
C ALA A 123 -1.18 -13.96 5.63
N PHE A 124 -2.37 -14.50 5.35
CA PHE A 124 -2.96 -14.44 4.01
C PHE A 124 -3.19 -13.00 3.55
N LEU A 125 -3.70 -12.11 4.42
CA LEU A 125 -3.92 -10.70 4.09
C LEU A 125 -2.61 -9.98 3.70
N VAL A 126 -1.51 -10.27 4.41
CA VAL A 126 -0.19 -9.71 4.08
C VAL A 126 0.33 -10.25 2.74
N LEU A 127 0.20 -11.56 2.49
CA LEU A 127 0.59 -12.13 1.19
C LEU A 127 -0.27 -11.61 0.03
N LEU A 128 -1.57 -11.43 0.25
CA LEU A 128 -2.47 -10.83 -0.72
C LEU A 128 -2.06 -9.40 -1.03
N LYS A 129 -1.67 -8.63 0.00
CA LYS A 129 -1.14 -7.27 -0.14
C LYS A 129 0.13 -7.22 -0.98
N CYS A 130 1.00 -8.23 -0.91
CA CYS A 130 2.18 -8.30 -1.78
C CYS A 130 1.81 -8.36 -3.28
N LEU A 131 0.64 -8.91 -3.61
CA LEU A 131 0.10 -9.00 -4.97
C LEU A 131 -0.70 -7.78 -5.42
N CYS A 132 -0.91 -6.79 -4.55
CA CYS A 132 -1.68 -5.60 -4.89
C CYS A 132 -0.91 -4.67 -5.84
N LEU A 133 -1.65 -4.05 -6.76
CA LEU A 133 -1.12 -3.20 -7.82
C LEU A 133 -0.64 -1.86 -7.27
N ASN A 134 0.53 -1.38 -7.72
CA ASN A 134 1.00 0.00 -7.49
C ASN A 134 0.89 0.49 -6.04
N ASN A 135 1.27 -0.36 -5.09
CA ASN A 135 1.19 -0.10 -3.65
C ASN A 135 -0.22 0.19 -3.09
N THR A 136 -1.25 -0.01 -3.89
CA THR A 136 -2.66 0.04 -3.45
C THR A 136 -3.00 -1.18 -2.59
N ASN A 137 -4.26 -1.27 -2.17
CA ASN A 137 -4.86 -2.44 -1.55
C ASN A 137 -5.75 -3.23 -2.54
N VAL A 138 -5.51 -3.08 -3.84
CA VAL A 138 -6.35 -3.66 -4.90
C VAL A 138 -5.59 -4.72 -5.68
N THR A 139 -6.24 -5.85 -5.93
CA THR A 139 -5.76 -6.85 -6.88
C THR A 139 -6.87 -7.27 -7.83
N SER A 140 -6.58 -7.25 -9.13
CA SER A 140 -7.46 -7.73 -10.19
C SER A 140 -7.14 -9.16 -10.63
N TYR A 141 -6.25 -9.84 -9.92
CA TYR A 141 -5.92 -11.22 -10.21
C TYR A 141 -7.08 -12.14 -9.86
N SER A 142 -7.38 -13.09 -10.75
CA SER A 142 -8.31 -14.17 -10.45
C SER A 142 -7.78 -15.04 -9.31
N LYS A 143 -8.68 -15.74 -8.59
CA LYS A 143 -8.29 -16.69 -7.53
C LYS A 143 -7.27 -17.75 -8.02
N ASN A 144 -7.36 -18.18 -9.28
CA ASN A 144 -6.37 -19.07 -9.89
C ASN A 144 -4.99 -18.41 -10.04
N LYS A 145 -4.96 -17.15 -10.48
CA LYS A 145 -3.70 -16.43 -10.63
C LYS A 145 -3.07 -16.12 -9.26
N ILE A 146 -3.89 -15.78 -8.26
CA ILE A 146 -3.45 -15.63 -6.86
C ILE A 146 -2.85 -16.94 -6.35
N ALA A 147 -3.52 -18.08 -6.54
CA ALA A 147 -3.01 -19.39 -6.15
C ALA A 147 -1.64 -19.70 -6.78
N GLN A 148 -1.49 -19.43 -8.08
CA GLN A 148 -0.22 -19.58 -8.78
C GLN A 148 0.87 -18.67 -8.19
N LEU A 149 0.59 -17.38 -7.99
CA LEU A 149 1.56 -16.40 -7.51
C LEU A 149 1.97 -16.62 -6.05
N LEU A 150 1.05 -17.10 -5.22
CA LEU A 150 1.31 -17.44 -3.82
C LEU A 150 1.86 -18.86 -3.64
N ASN A 151 1.97 -19.64 -4.72
CA ASN A 151 2.33 -21.06 -4.67
C ASN A 151 1.47 -21.84 -3.66
N MET A 152 0.16 -21.62 -3.73
CA MET A 152 -0.85 -22.26 -2.87
C MET A 152 -1.85 -23.02 -3.74
N ASP A 153 -2.50 -24.03 -3.18
CA ASP A 153 -3.62 -24.66 -3.87
C ASP A 153 -4.82 -23.70 -3.96
N ARG A 154 -5.60 -23.84 -5.03
CA ARG A 154 -6.78 -23.01 -5.28
C ARG A 154 -7.82 -23.10 -4.16
N GLY A 155 -7.96 -24.26 -3.52
CA GLY A 155 -8.91 -24.48 -2.43
C GLY A 155 -8.54 -23.64 -1.21
N THR A 156 -7.26 -23.61 -0.85
CA THR A 156 -6.72 -22.77 0.22
C THR A 156 -6.94 -21.29 -0.06
N VAL A 157 -6.65 -20.81 -1.27
CA VAL A 157 -6.91 -19.41 -1.63
C VAL A 157 -8.40 -19.09 -1.54
N SER A 158 -9.28 -19.97 -2.03
CA SER A 158 -10.73 -19.76 -1.98
C SER A 158 -11.22 -19.69 -0.53
N LYS A 159 -10.79 -20.62 0.32
CA LYS A 159 -11.09 -20.66 1.76
C LYS A 159 -10.71 -19.36 2.47
N TYR A 160 -9.48 -18.88 2.30
CA TYR A 160 -9.04 -17.67 3.01
C TYR A 160 -9.61 -16.39 2.41
N MET A 161 -9.90 -16.36 1.10
CA MET A 161 -10.59 -15.22 0.50
C MET A 161 -12.04 -15.11 1.00
N GLU A 162 -12.77 -16.23 1.07
CA GLU A 162 -14.13 -16.27 1.63
C GLU A 162 -14.13 -15.89 3.11
N MET A 163 -13.14 -16.34 3.87
CA MET A 163 -12.97 -15.94 5.27
C MET A 163 -12.67 -14.45 5.38
N ALA A 164 -11.77 -13.90 4.56
CA ALA A 164 -11.46 -12.46 4.55
C ALA A 164 -12.70 -11.61 4.23
N ILE A 165 -13.54 -12.07 3.29
CA ILE A 165 -14.80 -11.39 2.94
C ILE A 165 -15.79 -11.45 4.10
N LYS A 166 -15.95 -12.62 4.72
CA LYS A 166 -16.83 -12.81 5.88
C LYS A 166 -16.44 -11.92 7.07
N GLU A 167 -15.14 -11.77 7.32
CA GLU A 167 -14.59 -10.92 8.37
C GLU A 167 -14.53 -9.42 7.97
N GLY A 168 -15.05 -9.03 6.79
CA GLY A 168 -15.08 -7.65 6.31
C GLY A 168 -13.70 -7.05 5.99
N LYS A 169 -12.68 -7.90 5.82
CA LYS A 169 -11.28 -7.52 5.55
C LYS A 169 -10.98 -7.38 4.05
N VAL A 170 -11.79 -8.01 3.21
CA VAL A 170 -11.74 -7.91 1.76
C VAL A 170 -13.16 -7.76 1.22
N ILE A 171 -13.32 -6.98 0.15
CA ILE A 171 -14.55 -6.96 -0.66
C ILE A 171 -14.21 -7.36 -2.10
N GLU A 172 -15.14 -8.05 -2.76
CA GLU A 172 -15.05 -8.41 -4.18
C GLU A 172 -16.11 -7.60 -4.95
N ILE A 173 -15.67 -6.81 -5.92
CA ILE A 173 -16.54 -6.04 -6.84
C ILE A 173 -16.04 -6.31 -8.25
N ASP A 174 -16.92 -6.77 -9.14
CA ASP A 174 -16.59 -7.06 -10.55
C ASP A 174 -15.32 -7.91 -10.73
N LYS A 175 -15.14 -8.94 -9.88
CA LYS A 175 -13.97 -9.83 -9.85
C LYS A 175 -12.65 -9.13 -9.50
N VAL A 176 -12.72 -7.95 -8.90
CA VAL A 176 -11.60 -7.21 -8.32
C VAL A 176 -11.70 -7.28 -6.81
N PHE A 177 -10.58 -7.60 -6.15
CA PHE A 177 -10.51 -7.70 -4.69
C PHE A 177 -9.89 -6.44 -4.09
N PHE A 178 -10.55 -5.87 -3.09
CA PHE A 178 -10.10 -4.71 -2.34
C PHE A 178 -9.87 -5.10 -0.87
N ILE A 179 -8.66 -4.93 -0.37
CA ILE A 179 -8.36 -5.12 1.06
C ILE A 179 -8.84 -3.89 1.82
N THR A 180 -9.89 -4.05 2.61
CA THR A 180 -10.52 -3.03 3.45
C THR A 180 -9.94 -2.97 4.85
N ASP A 181 -9.14 -3.96 5.24
CA ASP A 181 -8.48 -4.01 6.55
C ASP A 181 -7.57 -2.79 6.77
N THR A 182 -7.87 -2.00 7.81
CA THR A 182 -7.11 -0.79 8.18
C THR A 182 -5.70 -1.07 8.64
N ASN A 183 -5.42 -2.30 9.08
CA ASN A 183 -4.08 -2.73 9.48
C ASN A 183 -3.23 -3.17 8.28
N ILE A 184 -3.80 -3.26 7.08
CA ILE A 184 -3.04 -3.39 5.83
C ILE A 184 -2.89 -2.01 5.20
N ILE A 185 -1.67 -1.45 5.28
CA ILE A 185 -1.44 -0.06 4.94
C ILE A 185 -1.47 0.13 3.43
N VAL A 186 -2.26 1.08 2.94
CA VAL A 186 -2.15 1.56 1.56
C VAL A 186 -0.86 2.37 1.46
N ASP A 187 0.10 1.85 0.71
CA ASP A 187 1.43 2.43 0.56
C ASP A 187 1.47 3.32 -0.68
N LEU A 188 0.45 4.17 -0.83
CA LEU A 188 0.46 5.17 -1.90
C LEU A 188 1.81 5.86 -1.88
N PRO A 189 2.47 6.01 -3.04
CA PRO A 189 3.78 6.65 -3.09
C PRO A 189 3.73 7.90 -2.23
N HIS A 190 4.55 7.90 -1.17
CA HIS A 190 4.93 9.14 -0.54
C HIS A 190 5.58 9.94 -1.65
N VAL A 191 4.84 10.95 -2.12
CA VAL A 191 5.44 12.07 -2.82
C VAL A 191 6.52 12.56 -1.87
N LYS A 192 7.75 12.67 -2.37
CA LYS A 192 8.90 13.23 -1.63
C LYS A 192 8.41 14.40 -0.78
N ASP A 193 8.97 14.55 0.43
CA ASP A 193 8.66 15.62 1.38
C ASP A 193 8.83 17.07 0.86
N SER A 194 9.10 17.25 -0.44
CA SER A 194 8.80 18.49 -1.16
C SER A 194 7.31 18.51 -1.53
N PHE A 195 6.44 18.85 -0.58
CA PHE A 195 5.07 19.25 -0.91
C PHE A 195 5.17 20.48 -1.83
N THR A 196 4.88 20.31 -3.11
CA THR A 196 4.47 21.49 -3.90
C THR A 196 3.02 21.78 -3.52
N PHE A 197 2.65 23.05 -3.44
CA PHE A 197 1.24 23.47 -3.24
C PHE A 197 0.27 22.70 -4.17
N LEU A 198 0.73 22.37 -5.37
CA LEU A 198 -0.01 21.60 -6.37
C LEU A 198 -0.30 20.15 -5.98
N ASP A 199 0.52 19.50 -5.15
CA ASP A 199 0.33 18.10 -4.74
C ASP A 199 -0.87 17.93 -3.80
N GLY A 200 -1.03 18.87 -2.87
CA GLY A 200 -2.20 18.92 -1.98
C GLY A 200 -3.48 19.12 -2.79
N ILE A 201 -3.44 20.05 -3.74
CA ILE A 201 -4.57 20.33 -4.62
C ILE A 201 -4.89 19.13 -5.51
N ALA A 202 -3.90 18.48 -6.12
CA ALA A 202 -4.11 17.31 -6.97
C ALA A 202 -4.85 16.17 -6.22
N ARG A 203 -4.53 15.97 -4.94
CA ARG A 203 -5.22 14.97 -4.10
C ARG A 203 -6.64 15.39 -3.75
N GLU A 204 -6.84 16.66 -3.37
CA GLU A 204 -8.17 17.22 -3.12
C GLU A 204 -9.06 17.06 -4.36
N LYS A 205 -8.56 17.44 -5.53
CA LYS A 205 -9.28 17.33 -6.81
C LYS A 205 -9.57 15.89 -7.19
N TYR A 206 -8.64 14.97 -6.96
CA TYR A 206 -8.90 13.56 -7.21
C TYR A 206 -9.99 13.02 -6.29
N LYS A 207 -9.99 13.40 -5.00
CA LYS A 207 -11.05 13.02 -4.08
C LYS A 207 -12.43 13.49 -4.58
N ILE A 208 -12.51 14.71 -5.12
CA ILE A 208 -13.75 15.23 -5.70
C ILE A 208 -14.21 14.40 -6.91
N ILE A 209 -13.30 14.01 -7.81
CA ILE A 209 -13.62 13.14 -8.95
C ILE A 209 -14.08 11.76 -8.49
N HIS A 210 -13.36 11.18 -7.52
CA HIS A 210 -13.67 9.89 -6.93
C HIS A 210 -15.09 9.89 -6.33
N ASP A 211 -15.38 10.86 -5.46
CA ASP A 211 -16.67 10.96 -4.78
C ASP A 211 -17.81 11.19 -5.80
N TYR A 212 -17.58 12.01 -6.84
CA TYR A 212 -18.53 12.23 -7.93
C TYR A 212 -18.91 10.96 -8.71
N CYS A 213 -17.94 10.04 -8.92
CA CYS A 213 -18.18 8.76 -9.57
C CYS A 213 -18.98 7.81 -8.65
N VAL A 214 -18.58 7.73 -7.38
CA VAL A 214 -19.23 6.87 -6.38
C VAL A 214 -20.69 7.26 -6.17
N GLU A 215 -20.99 8.56 -6.09
CA GLU A 215 -22.37 9.08 -6.00
C GLU A 215 -23.26 8.67 -7.17
N ARG A 216 -22.67 8.33 -8.33
CA ARG A 216 -23.36 7.91 -9.55
C ARG A 216 -23.28 6.41 -9.81
N ASN A 217 -22.81 5.63 -8.83
CA ASN A 217 -22.57 4.19 -8.96
C ASN A 217 -21.62 3.83 -10.12
N VAL A 218 -20.64 4.69 -10.40
CA VAL A 218 -19.60 4.47 -11.41
C VAL A 218 -18.29 4.15 -10.72
N VAL A 219 -17.60 3.12 -11.19
CA VAL A 219 -16.27 2.76 -10.67
C VAL A 219 -15.27 3.87 -11.03
N PRO A 220 -14.65 4.55 -10.05
CA PRO A 220 -13.74 5.66 -10.31
C PRO A 220 -12.43 5.19 -10.94
N PRO A 221 -11.77 6.02 -11.76
CA PRO A 221 -10.48 5.68 -12.33
C PRO A 221 -9.39 5.63 -11.27
N PRO A 222 -8.33 4.84 -11.47
CA PRO A 222 -7.18 4.84 -10.56
C PRO A 222 -6.50 6.22 -10.53
N TYR A 223 -5.93 6.57 -9.38
CA TYR A 223 -5.15 7.79 -9.23
C TYR A 223 -3.91 7.79 -10.12
N ASP A 224 -3.76 8.83 -10.92
CA ASP A 224 -2.57 9.13 -11.71
C ASP A 224 -2.15 10.58 -11.44
N TYR A 225 -1.03 10.71 -10.72
CA TYR A 225 -0.50 12.03 -10.34
C TYR A 225 -0.19 12.91 -11.55
N LYS A 226 0.34 12.34 -12.65
CA LYS A 226 0.72 13.15 -13.82
C LYS A 226 -0.52 13.76 -14.45
N LEU A 227 -1.59 12.98 -14.58
CA LEU A 227 -2.87 13.45 -15.12
C LEU A 227 -3.54 14.46 -14.19
N MET A 228 -3.49 14.23 -12.88
CA MET A 228 -4.02 15.19 -11.90
C MET A 228 -3.21 16.49 -11.86
N ALA A 229 -1.88 16.42 -11.96
CA ALA A 229 -1.02 17.59 -12.03
C ALA A 229 -1.33 18.43 -13.27
N ILE A 230 -1.56 17.79 -14.43
CA ILE A 230 -1.99 18.49 -15.66
C ILE A 230 -3.35 19.17 -15.44
N LEU A 231 -4.33 18.44 -14.88
CA LEU A 231 -5.67 18.97 -14.59
C LEU A 231 -5.61 20.20 -13.69
N CYS A 232 -4.84 20.12 -12.60
CA CYS A 232 -4.69 21.21 -11.64
C CYS A 232 -3.94 22.38 -12.27
N THR A 233 -2.77 22.16 -12.86
CA THR A 233 -1.94 23.20 -13.49
C THR A 233 -2.73 24.02 -14.51
N TYR A 234 -3.60 23.37 -15.26
CA TYR A 234 -4.27 24.02 -16.37
C TYR A 234 -5.48 24.87 -15.94
N ARG A 235 -6.25 24.40 -14.96
CA ARG A 235 -7.53 25.02 -14.61
C ARG A 235 -7.96 24.87 -13.16
N TYR A 236 -7.58 23.81 -12.47
CA TYR A 236 -8.13 23.50 -11.14
C TYR A 236 -7.06 23.59 -10.03
N ASN A 237 -6.20 24.63 -10.07
CA ASN A 237 -5.08 24.85 -9.14
C ASN A 237 -5.47 25.60 -7.85
N ARG A 238 -6.75 25.76 -7.55
CA ARG A 238 -7.23 26.40 -6.31
C ARG A 238 -8.04 25.41 -5.48
N PRO A 239 -7.90 25.38 -4.15
CA PRO A 239 -8.76 24.61 -3.27
C PRO A 239 -10.25 24.97 -3.45
N GLU A 240 -11.15 23.99 -3.41
CA GLU A 240 -12.60 24.26 -3.45
C GLU A 240 -13.08 25.15 -2.29
N PRO A 241 -12.61 24.98 -1.02
CA PRO A 241 -13.05 25.85 0.08
C PRO A 241 -12.76 27.33 -0.16
N ASP A 242 -11.64 27.65 -0.81
CA ASP A 242 -11.26 29.02 -1.13
C ASP A 242 -12.19 29.62 -2.19
N LEU A 243 -12.62 28.80 -3.16
CA LEU A 243 -13.59 29.19 -4.18
C LEU A 243 -15.01 29.35 -3.60
N GLU A 244 -15.40 28.46 -2.67
CA GLU A 244 -16.66 28.51 -1.95
C GLU A 244 -16.74 29.73 -1.01
N ALA A 245 -15.61 30.21 -0.47
CA ALA A 245 -15.54 31.41 0.36
C ALA A 245 -15.52 32.72 -0.46
N ALA A 246 -15.07 32.68 -1.71
CA ALA A 246 -14.95 33.84 -2.61
C ALA A 246 -16.28 34.29 -3.26
N ILE A 247 -17.40 34.17 -2.54
CA ILE A 247 -18.82 34.27 -2.97
C ILE A 247 -19.17 35.53 -3.81
N SER A 248 -18.29 36.52 -3.91
CA SER A 248 -18.57 37.81 -4.58
C SER A 248 -18.60 37.78 -6.11
N ASN A 249 -18.00 36.80 -6.82
CA ASN A 249 -17.96 36.77 -8.30
C ASN A 249 -18.29 35.38 -8.87
N GLY A 250 -19.58 35.09 -9.08
CA GLY A 250 -20.06 33.78 -9.57
C GLY A 250 -19.45 33.30 -10.91
N THR A 251 -18.92 34.20 -11.74
CA THR A 251 -18.22 33.87 -12.99
C THR A 251 -16.88 33.17 -12.77
N GLU A 252 -16.14 33.52 -11.71
CA GLU A 252 -14.82 32.93 -11.41
C GLU A 252 -14.98 31.53 -10.79
N VAL A 253 -15.91 31.38 -9.84
CA VAL A 253 -16.24 30.08 -9.22
C VAL A 253 -16.68 29.07 -10.28
N ASN A 254 -17.53 29.47 -11.23
CA ASN A 254 -17.97 28.61 -12.33
C ASN A 254 -16.81 28.13 -13.22
N TYR A 255 -15.76 28.94 -13.36
CA TYR A 255 -14.61 28.59 -14.19
C TYR A 255 -13.63 27.67 -13.46
N TYR A 256 -13.33 27.93 -12.18
CA TYR A 256 -12.27 27.23 -11.44
C TYR A 256 -12.75 26.09 -10.52
N SER A 257 -14.05 25.98 -10.21
CA SER A 257 -14.56 24.89 -9.36
C SER A 257 -14.67 23.59 -10.12
N LEU A 258 -13.99 22.55 -9.62
CA LEU A 258 -14.09 21.21 -10.18
C LEU A 258 -15.45 20.59 -9.89
N LYS A 259 -15.99 20.80 -8.68
CA LYS A 259 -17.34 20.32 -8.29
C LYS A 259 -18.41 20.83 -9.25
N TYR A 260 -18.38 22.13 -9.55
CA TYR A 260 -19.31 22.74 -10.50
C TYR A 260 -19.17 22.14 -11.90
N ASN A 261 -17.94 22.08 -12.42
CA ASN A 261 -17.68 21.65 -13.80
C ASN A 261 -17.93 20.15 -14.04
N LEU A 262 -17.71 19.28 -13.05
CA LEU A 262 -18.02 17.84 -13.17
C LEU A 262 -19.49 17.60 -13.49
N SER A 263 -20.40 18.26 -12.76
CA SER A 263 -21.85 18.12 -12.98
C SER A 263 -22.31 18.60 -14.36
N LYS A 264 -21.60 19.56 -14.96
CA LYS A 264 -21.94 20.19 -16.24
C LYS A 264 -21.30 19.49 -17.44
N LEU A 265 -20.02 19.13 -17.33
CA LEU A 265 -19.21 18.63 -18.44
C LEU A 265 -19.07 17.10 -18.43
N CYS A 266 -19.30 16.46 -17.28
CA CYS A 266 -19.23 15.02 -17.10
C CYS A 266 -20.58 14.48 -16.58
N SER A 267 -21.70 14.97 -17.13
CA SER A 267 -23.05 14.57 -16.71
C SER A 267 -23.40 13.13 -17.08
N ASN A 268 -22.89 12.63 -18.21
CA ASN A 268 -23.10 11.28 -18.70
C ASN A 268 -21.83 10.43 -18.54
N LEU A 269 -21.63 9.89 -17.34
CA LEU A 269 -20.53 8.98 -17.08
C LEU A 269 -20.80 7.59 -17.69
N PRO A 270 -19.77 6.91 -18.23
CA PRO A 270 -19.87 5.48 -18.53
C PRO A 270 -20.01 4.66 -17.24
N GLU A 271 -20.48 3.42 -17.34
CA GLU A 271 -20.61 2.49 -16.19
C GLU A 271 -19.27 2.30 -15.43
N GLN A 272 -18.16 2.39 -16.17
CA GLN A 272 -16.81 2.37 -15.62
C GLN A 272 -15.91 3.40 -16.31
N VAL A 273 -15.13 4.13 -15.52
CA VAL A 273 -14.08 5.03 -16.03
C VAL A 273 -12.72 4.41 -15.76
N HIS A 274 -12.05 3.93 -16.82
CA HIS A 274 -10.77 3.22 -16.68
C HIS A 274 -9.55 4.14 -16.43
N SER A 275 -9.65 5.43 -16.72
CA SER A 275 -8.53 6.37 -16.63
C SER A 275 -8.99 7.80 -16.38
N LEU A 276 -8.18 8.56 -15.63
CA LEU A 276 -8.37 10.00 -15.42
C LEU A 276 -8.28 10.82 -16.71
N GLN A 277 -7.78 10.23 -17.80
CA GLN A 277 -7.77 10.85 -19.12
C GLN A 277 -9.18 11.24 -19.59
N TYR A 278 -10.22 10.47 -19.21
CA TYR A 278 -11.61 10.80 -19.53
C TYR A 278 -12.02 12.18 -18.99
N PHE A 279 -11.69 12.43 -17.72
CA PHE A 279 -11.95 13.70 -17.05
C PHE A 279 -11.11 14.82 -17.65
N LEU A 280 -9.84 14.54 -17.98
CA LEU A 280 -8.96 15.53 -18.62
C LEU A 280 -9.54 16.03 -19.95
N THR A 281 -9.97 15.11 -20.82
CA THR A 281 -10.56 15.44 -22.13
C THR A 281 -11.85 16.25 -21.98
N SER A 282 -12.69 15.89 -21.01
CA SER A 282 -14.01 16.52 -20.79
C SER A 282 -13.91 17.88 -20.10
N LEU A 283 -12.97 18.04 -19.17
CA LEU A 283 -12.87 19.22 -18.30
C LEU A 283 -11.95 20.33 -18.83
N ILE A 284 -10.99 20.00 -19.71
CA ILE A 284 -9.96 20.95 -20.20
C ILE A 284 -10.33 21.62 -21.54
N ASN A 285 -11.34 21.11 -22.26
CA ASN A 285 -11.86 21.67 -23.51
C ASN A 285 -10.80 21.82 -24.63
N THR A 286 -10.89 20.92 -25.61
CA THR A 286 -9.84 20.50 -26.56
C THR A 286 -9.18 21.50 -27.52
N LYS A 287 -9.48 22.81 -27.52
CA LYS A 287 -8.86 23.74 -28.50
C LYS A 287 -7.36 23.97 -28.23
N ARG A 288 -6.98 24.34 -27.00
CA ARG A 288 -5.58 24.62 -26.64
C ARG A 288 -4.70 23.35 -26.51
N TYR A 289 -5.28 22.19 -26.16
CA TYR A 289 -4.51 20.93 -26.07
C TYR A 289 -4.12 20.39 -27.47
N LYS A 290 -5.00 20.53 -28.46
CA LYS A 290 -4.68 20.16 -29.86
C LYS A 290 -3.57 21.04 -30.43
N GLU A 291 -3.53 22.33 -30.09
CA GLU A 291 -2.47 23.27 -30.50
C GLU A 291 -1.09 22.94 -29.87
N MET A 292 -1.06 22.53 -28.59
CA MET A 292 0.19 22.12 -27.93
C MET A 292 0.67 20.71 -28.36
N ALA A 293 -0.24 19.78 -28.64
CA ALA A 293 0.12 18.43 -29.10
C ALA A 293 0.55 18.37 -30.58
N SER A 294 0.30 19.43 -31.36
CA SER A 294 0.67 19.52 -32.78
C SER A 294 1.89 20.43 -33.06
N SER A 295 2.48 21.02 -32.01
CA SER A 295 3.73 21.78 -32.14
C SER A 295 4.92 20.82 -32.07
N PRO A 296 5.85 20.83 -33.06
CA PRO A 296 7.05 20.00 -32.99
C PRO A 296 7.91 20.44 -31.80
N LYS A 297 8.39 19.47 -31.02
CA LYS A 297 9.34 19.72 -29.94
C LYS A 297 10.64 20.27 -30.54
N GLU A 298 10.92 21.55 -30.34
CA GLU A 298 12.30 22.03 -30.42
C GLU A 298 13.04 21.52 -29.17
N GLU A 299 13.95 20.58 -29.39
CA GLU A 299 14.98 20.21 -28.42
C GLU A 299 15.86 21.43 -28.15
N LYS A 300 15.67 22.10 -27.01
CA LYS A 300 16.74 22.89 -26.42
C LYS A 300 17.71 21.94 -25.74
N VAL A 301 18.74 21.56 -26.48
CA VAL A 301 19.98 21.00 -25.94
C VAL A 301 20.66 22.11 -25.14
N GLU A 302 20.46 22.13 -23.83
CA GLU A 302 21.32 22.89 -22.93
C GLU A 302 22.65 22.13 -22.79
N LYS A 303 23.70 22.68 -23.41
CA LYS A 303 25.09 22.27 -23.19
C LYS A 303 25.44 22.49 -21.72
N ILE A 304 25.65 21.40 -20.99
CA ILE A 304 26.34 21.44 -19.69
C ILE A 304 27.85 21.51 -20.01
N GLU A 305 28.46 22.67 -19.79
CA GLU A 305 29.92 22.81 -19.80
C GLU A 305 30.49 22.14 -18.54
N LEU A 306 31.33 21.13 -18.75
CA LEU A 306 32.19 20.54 -17.75
C LEU A 306 33.38 21.48 -17.52
N TYR A 307 33.45 22.08 -16.33
CA TYR A 307 34.71 22.65 -15.84
C TYR A 307 35.59 21.51 -15.30
N ILE A 308 36.79 21.43 -15.88
CA ILE A 308 37.91 20.53 -15.52
C ILE A 308 38.43 20.88 -14.13
#